data_AF-A0A934GFX1-F1
#
_entry.id   AF-A0A934GFX1-F1
#
_cell.length_a   1.000
_cell.length_b   1.000
_cell.length_c   1.000
_cell.angle_alpha   90.00
_cell.angle_beta   90.00
_cell.angle_gamma   90.00
#
_symmetry.space_group_name_H-M   'P 1'
#
loop_
_entity.id
_entity.type
_entity.pdbx_description
1 polymer ?
#
loop_
_entity_poly.entity_id
_entity_poly.type
_entity_poly.pdbx_seq_one_letter_code
_entity_poly.pdbx_strand_id
1 'polypeptide(L)'
;MILEFFSTRKVTEFAKSLARDVAKRYPPAIANNPAQMVSQKRLSGILEEAFTRAAEFNRENKLGWYKKAKLGNEFRWELKEMGYDEKFIDMATEGLIVYVTRGPSPRT
;
A
#
# COMPACT_ATOMS: atom_id res chain seq x y z
N MET A 1 23.99 3.51 12.43
CA MET A 1 22.88 3.25 13.38
C MET A 1 21.87 4.38 13.47
N ILE A 2 22.22 5.65 13.23
CA ILE A 2 21.25 6.75 13.21
C ILE A 2 20.55 6.90 11.84
N LEU A 3 21.31 6.87 10.73
CA LEU A 3 20.77 7.01 9.37
C LEU A 3 19.75 5.93 8.98
N GLU A 4 19.99 4.68 9.38
CA GLU A 4 19.06 3.56 9.13
C GLU A 4 17.77 3.68 9.94
N PHE A 5 17.84 4.20 11.18
CA PHE A 5 16.66 4.47 11.99
C PHE A 5 15.78 5.55 11.35
N PHE A 6 16.38 6.65 10.87
CA PHE A 6 15.66 7.68 10.12
C PHE A 6 15.04 7.15 8.83
N SER A 7 15.77 6.31 8.08
CA SER A 7 15.25 5.69 6.86
C SER A 7 14.07 4.76 7.12
N THR A 8 14.14 3.93 8.17
CA THR A 8 13.04 3.01 8.51
C THR A 8 11.81 3.73 9.06
N ARG A 9 11.99 4.80 9.85
CA ARG A 9 10.87 5.67 10.26
C ARG A 9 10.18 6.31 9.06
N LYS A 10 10.96 6.81 8.09
CA LYS A 10 10.42 7.37 6.83
C LYS A 10 9.57 6.33 6.07
N VAL A 11 10.03 5.08 6.01
CA VAL A 11 9.26 3.97 5.40
C VAL A 11 7.96 3.71 6.15
N THR A 12 7.99 3.65 7.49
CA THR A 12 6.78 3.44 8.30
C THR A 12 5.75 4.55 8.08
N GLU A 13 6.14 5.82 8.21
CA GLU A 13 5.22 6.94 8.01
C GLU A 13 4.63 6.96 6.60
N PHE A 14 5.46 6.67 5.59
CA PHE A 14 5.01 6.58 4.21
C PHE A 14 4.00 5.44 4.01
N ALA A 15 4.27 4.24 4.53
CA ALA A 15 3.37 3.10 4.46
C ALA A 15 2.00 3.40 5.08
N LYS A 16 1.98 4.01 6.28
CA LYS A 16 0.74 4.42 6.95
C LYS A 16 -0.01 5.48 6.13
N SER A 17 0.70 6.44 5.54
CA SER A 17 0.10 7.45 4.67
C SER A 17 -0.58 6.84 3.43
N LEU A 18 0.02 5.83 2.80
CA LEU A 18 -0.57 5.11 1.67
C LEU A 18 -1.87 4.41 2.05
N ALA A 19 -1.86 3.68 3.17
CA ALA A 19 -3.06 3.01 3.66
C ALA A 19 -4.19 4.01 3.95
N ARG A 20 -3.88 5.12 4.63
CA ARG A 20 -4.85 6.20 4.89
C ARG A 20 -5.40 6.83 3.61
N ASP A 21 -4.56 7.02 2.59
CA ASP A 21 -4.99 7.56 1.31
C ASP A 21 -5.88 6.59 0.53
N VAL A 22 -5.65 5.27 0.65
CA VAL A 22 -6.61 4.25 0.17
C VAL A 22 -7.92 4.38 0.94
N ALA A 23 -7.88 4.49 2.27
CA ALA A 23 -9.08 4.56 3.10
C ALA A 23 -9.94 5.80 2.89
N LYS A 24 -9.34 6.96 2.58
CA LYS A 24 -10.09 8.16 2.19
C LYS A 24 -10.96 7.94 0.95
N ARG A 25 -10.50 7.12 -0.01
CA ARG A 25 -11.18 6.89 -1.30
C ARG A 25 -12.03 5.62 -1.31
N TYR A 26 -11.68 4.66 -0.45
CA TYR A 26 -12.35 3.38 -0.31
C TYR A 26 -12.45 2.96 1.16
N PRO A 27 -13.32 3.59 1.96
CA PRO A 27 -13.43 3.33 3.40
C PRO A 27 -13.77 1.87 3.74
N PRO A 28 -13.37 1.37 4.94
CA PRO A 28 -13.63 -0.01 5.36
C PRO A 28 -15.13 -0.36 5.40
N ALA A 29 -15.99 0.61 5.78
CA ALA A 29 -17.45 0.42 5.77
C ALA A 29 -18.02 0.07 4.37
N ILE A 30 -17.37 0.55 3.31
CA ILE A 30 -17.71 0.23 1.91
C ILE A 30 -17.00 -1.06 1.48
N ALA A 31 -15.73 -1.19 1.84
CA ALA A 31 -14.89 -2.31 1.44
C ALA A 31 -15.36 -3.67 1.96
N ASN A 32 -15.89 -3.69 3.18
CA ASN A 32 -16.35 -4.91 3.85
C ASN A 32 -17.82 -5.25 3.52
N ASN A 33 -18.52 -4.40 2.76
CA ASN A 33 -19.93 -4.60 2.39
C ASN A 33 -20.08 -4.93 0.90
N PRO A 34 -20.34 -6.20 0.52
CA PRO A 34 -20.49 -6.61 -0.88
C PRO A 34 -21.52 -5.81 -1.68
N ALA A 35 -22.59 -5.32 -1.04
CA ALA A 35 -23.64 -4.56 -1.70
C ALA A 35 -23.25 -3.11 -2.02
N GLN A 36 -22.22 -2.58 -1.35
CA GLN A 36 -21.74 -1.20 -1.51
C GLN A 36 -20.35 -1.12 -2.15
N MET A 37 -19.69 -2.27 -2.36
CA MET A 37 -18.39 -2.33 -3.01
C MET A 37 -18.39 -1.56 -4.33
N VAL A 38 -17.35 -0.76 -4.54
CA VAL A 38 -17.17 -0.04 -5.79
C VAL A 38 -16.88 -1.02 -6.92
N SER A 39 -17.08 -0.58 -8.18
CA SER A 39 -16.72 -1.40 -9.33
C SER A 39 -15.23 -1.79 -9.29
N GLN A 40 -14.90 -2.97 -9.81
CA GLN A 40 -13.52 -3.45 -9.88
C GLN A 40 -12.59 -2.43 -10.55
N LYS A 41 -13.05 -1.76 -11.61
CA LYS A 41 -12.28 -0.71 -12.30
C LYS A 41 -11.92 0.45 -11.37
N ARG A 42 -12.87 0.91 -10.53
CA ARG A 42 -12.62 1.99 -9.58
C ARG A 42 -11.67 1.54 -8.47
N LEU A 43 -11.83 0.32 -7.97
CA LEU A 43 -10.94 -0.24 -6.95
C LEU A 43 -9.51 -0.36 -7.47
N SER A 44 -9.34 -0.91 -8.68
CA SER A 44 -8.04 -1.04 -9.34
C SER A 44 -7.38 0.32 -9.51
N GLY A 45 -8.11 1.36 -9.93
CA GLY A 45 -7.55 2.71 -10.05
C GLY A 45 -7.06 3.29 -8.72
N ILE A 46 -7.83 3.12 -7.63
CA ILE A 46 -7.44 3.59 -6.29
C ILE A 46 -6.15 2.92 -5.82
N LEU A 47 -6.05 1.60 -6.02
CA LEU A 47 -4.86 0.83 -5.65
C LEU A 47 -3.67 1.12 -6.56
N GLU A 48 -3.88 1.25 -7.87
CA GLU A 48 -2.82 1.58 -8.85
C GLU A 48 -2.19 2.94 -8.54
N GLU A 49 -2.99 3.95 -8.18
CA GLU A 49 -2.48 5.26 -7.74
C GLU A 49 -1.61 5.13 -6.48
N ALA A 50 -2.03 4.33 -5.50
CA ALA A 50 -1.25 4.08 -4.29
C ALA A 50 0.05 3.32 -4.59
N PHE A 51 -0.01 2.30 -5.45
CA PHE A 51 1.13 1.47 -5.82
C PHE A 51 2.13 2.23 -6.67
N THR A 52 1.67 3.13 -7.54
CA THR A 52 2.52 4.03 -8.32
C THR A 52 3.35 4.91 -7.41
N ARG A 53 2.72 5.57 -6.43
CA ARG A 53 3.42 6.38 -5.42
C ARG A 53 4.42 5.55 -4.61
N ALA A 54 4.06 4.31 -4.28
CA ALA A 54 4.97 3.40 -3.58
C ALA A 54 6.20 3.03 -4.43
N ALA A 55 6.01 2.80 -5.74
CA ALA A 55 7.09 2.52 -6.67
C ALA A 55 8.01 3.73 -6.86
N GLU A 56 7.46 4.95 -6.92
CA GLU A 56 8.22 6.21 -6.97
C GLU A 56 9.05 6.39 -5.70
N PHE A 57 8.44 6.25 -4.53
CA PHE A 57 9.13 6.28 -3.25
C PHE A 57 10.26 5.24 -3.19
N ASN A 58 10.02 4.04 -3.71
CA ASN A 58 11.05 3.00 -3.80
C ASN A 58 12.21 3.39 -4.72
N ARG A 59 11.93 4.01 -5.87
CA ARG A 59 12.96 4.49 -6.81
C ARG A 59 13.81 5.61 -6.20
N GLU A 60 13.18 6.55 -5.52
CA GLU A 60 13.86 7.70 -4.89
C GLU A 60 14.70 7.29 -3.69
N ASN A 61 14.17 6.39 -2.85
CA ASN A 61 14.81 6.02 -1.57
C ASN A 61 15.60 4.70 -1.65
N LYS A 62 15.64 4.05 -2.83
CA LYS A 62 16.34 2.79 -3.11
C LYS A 62 16.08 1.74 -2.04
N LEU A 63 14.81 1.37 -1.85
CA LEU A 63 14.46 0.43 -0.77
C LEU A 63 15.05 -0.96 -1.07
N GLY A 64 15.92 -1.44 -0.18
CA GLY A 64 16.36 -2.82 -0.14
C GLY A 64 15.23 -3.77 0.31
N TRP A 65 15.48 -5.08 0.22
CA TRP A 65 14.51 -6.14 0.55
C TRP A 65 13.85 -5.94 1.93
N TYR A 66 14.65 -5.63 2.96
CA TYR A 66 14.16 -5.38 4.32
C TYR A 66 13.20 -4.18 4.38
N LYS A 67 13.54 -3.08 3.72
CA LYS A 67 12.71 -1.86 3.72
C LYS A 67 11.42 -2.06 2.92
N LYS A 68 11.45 -2.88 1.86
CA LYS A 68 10.24 -3.32 1.13
C LYS A 68 9.34 -4.19 2.00
N ALA A 69 9.90 -5.15 2.74
CA ALA A 69 9.13 -5.95 3.69
C ALA A 69 8.50 -5.07 4.78
N LYS A 70 9.26 -4.11 5.32
CA LYS A 70 8.74 -3.13 6.29
C LYS A 70 7.62 -2.27 5.71
N LEU A 71 7.75 -1.78 4.47
CA LEU A 71 6.68 -1.05 3.76
C LEU A 71 5.38 -1.88 3.71
N GLY A 72 5.46 -3.14 3.29
CA GLY A 72 4.30 -4.03 3.24
C GLY A 72 3.67 -4.29 4.60
N ASN A 73 4.49 -4.59 5.62
CA ASN A 73 4.01 -4.86 6.96
C ASN A 73 3.29 -3.66 7.59
N GLU A 74 3.90 -2.47 7.51
CA GLU A 74 3.31 -1.26 8.09
C GLU A 74 2.03 -0.85 7.37
N PHE A 75 1.98 -1.03 6.04
CA PHE A 75 0.76 -0.83 5.25
C PHE A 75 -0.34 -1.82 5.67
N ARG A 76 0.00 -3.10 5.80
CA ARG A 76 -0.90 -4.18 6.25
C ARG A 76 -1.49 -3.88 7.63
N TRP A 77 -0.64 -3.50 8.59
CA TRP A 77 -1.06 -3.18 9.96
C TRP A 77 -1.96 -1.96 10.00
N GLU A 78 -1.64 -0.90 9.27
CA GLU A 78 -2.51 0.29 9.25
C GLU A 78 -3.89 -0.02 8.64
N LEU A 79 -3.96 -0.84 7.58
CA LEU A 79 -5.26 -1.31 7.06
C LEU A 79 -6.01 -2.14 8.11
N LYS A 80 -5.32 -3.03 8.83
CA LYS A 80 -5.93 -3.82 9.90
C LYS A 80 -6.48 -2.94 11.03
N GLU A 81 -5.72 -1.94 11.47
CA GLU A 81 -6.12 -0.97 12.50
C GLU A 81 -7.34 -0.14 12.08
N MET A 82 -7.51 0.13 10.77
CA MET A 82 -8.69 0.79 10.22
C MET A 82 -9.91 -0.14 10.10
N GLY A 83 -9.76 -1.45 10.30
CA GLY A 83 -10.87 -2.41 10.31
C GLY A 83 -11.23 -2.99 8.94
N TYR A 84 -10.29 -3.07 8.01
CA TYR A 84 -10.50 -3.81 6.76
C TYR A 84 -10.53 -5.32 7.00
N ASP A 85 -11.30 -6.03 6.18
CA ASP A 85 -11.30 -7.50 6.20
C ASP A 85 -9.98 -8.08 5.67
N GLU A 86 -9.59 -9.23 6.22
CA GLU A 86 -8.31 -9.89 5.92
C GLU A 86 -8.10 -10.13 4.41
N LYS A 87 -9.18 -10.50 3.70
CA LYS A 87 -9.14 -10.71 2.25
C LYS A 87 -8.71 -9.47 1.47
N PHE A 88 -9.19 -8.29 1.88
CA PHE A 88 -8.79 -7.04 1.25
C PHE A 88 -7.36 -6.67 1.64
N ILE A 89 -7.00 -6.85 2.91
CA ILE A 89 -5.67 -6.57 3.45
C ILE A 89 -4.60 -7.36 2.67
N ASP A 90 -4.80 -8.66 2.51
CA ASP A 90 -3.84 -9.53 1.83
C ASP A 90 -3.71 -9.15 0.35
N MET A 91 -4.84 -9.00 -0.36
CA MET A 91 -4.85 -8.59 -1.77
C MET A 91 -4.14 -7.25 -1.99
N ALA A 92 -4.42 -6.24 -1.16
CA ALA A 92 -3.82 -4.92 -1.30
C ALA A 92 -2.32 -4.93 -0.96
N THR A 93 -1.92 -5.69 0.07
CA THR A 93 -0.51 -5.77 0.51
C THR A 93 0.34 -6.56 -0.47
N GLU A 94 -0.16 -7.69 -0.98
CA GLU A 94 0.53 -8.47 -2.01
C GLU A 94 0.68 -7.66 -3.30
N GLY A 95 -0.40 -7.02 -3.75
CA GLY A 95 -0.37 -6.13 -4.91
C GLY A 95 0.68 -5.02 -4.77
N LEU A 96 0.73 -4.37 -3.61
CA LEU A 96 1.72 -3.34 -3.28
C LEU A 96 3.16 -3.87 -3.42
N ILE A 97 3.47 -5.00 -2.78
CA ILE A 97 4.82 -5.57 -2.77
C ILE A 97 5.24 -6.03 -4.16
N VAL A 98 4.34 -6.68 -4.91
CA VAL A 98 4.61 -7.10 -6.28
C VAL A 98 4.91 -5.88 -7.16
N TYR A 99 4.07 -4.84 -7.09
CA TYR A 99 4.21 -3.63 -7.90
C TYR A 99 5.49 -2.86 -7.57
N VAL A 100 5.83 -2.71 -6.29
CA VAL A 100 7.08 -2.05 -5.85
C VAL A 100 8.32 -2.86 -6.24
N THR A 101 8.21 -4.19 -6.30
CA THR A 101 9.33 -5.06 -6.63
C THR A 101 9.61 -5.13 -8.13
N ARG A 102 8.54 -5.22 -8.94
CA ARG A 102 8.65 -5.35 -10.41
C ARG A 102 8.63 -4.00 -11.13
N GLY A 103 8.15 -2.94 -10.48
CA GLY A 103 7.86 -1.66 -11.12
C GLY A 103 6.51 -1.67 -11.85
N PRO A 104 6.03 -0.50 -12.29
CA PRO A 104 4.85 -0.41 -13.16
C PRO A 104 5.09 -1.26 -14.41
N SER A 105 4.15 -2.14 -14.76
CA SER A 105 4.18 -2.83 -16.05
C SER A 105 4.17 -1.77 -17.16
N PRO A 106 5.00 -1.88 -18.21
CA PRO A 106 4.81 -1.06 -19.40
C PRO A 106 3.36 -1.23 -19.86
N ARG A 107 2.64 -0.11 -20.03
CA ARG A 107 1.35 -0.15 -20.71
C ARG A 107 1.65 -0.53 -22.16
N THR A 108 1.38 -1.78 -22.54
CA THR A 108 1.35 -2.25 -23.94
C THR A 108 0.14 -1.67 -24.65
#